data_AF-A0A6N3X7D7-F1
#
_entry.id   AF-A0A6N3X7D7-F1
#
_cell.length_a   1.000
_cell.length_b   1.000
_cell.length_c   1.000
_cell.angle_alpha   90.00
_cell.angle_beta   90.00
_cell.angle_gamma   90.00
#
_symmetry.space_group_name_H-M   'P 1'
#
loop_
_entity.id
_entity.type
_entity.pdbx_description
1 polymer ?
#
loop_
_entity_poly.entity_id
_entity_poly.type
_entity_poly.pdbx_seq_one_letter_code
_entity_poly.pdbx_strand_id
1 'polypeptide(L)'
;LACDLPNLTSPLLNAIAAPLPPRHARLTTDGIQQQPLLASYGADLAAALHQAVAAGVRSFRQWLPGLQVEWLRVPSTALVNLNHPQDLIATHDHKHP
;
A
#
# COMPACT_ATOMS: atom_id res chain seq x y z
N LEU A 1 4.59 4.84 -2.55
CA LEU A 1 5.15 3.53 -2.21
C LEU A 1 5.96 3.66 -0.92
N ALA A 2 5.72 2.81 0.08
CA ALA A 2 6.57 2.77 1.27
C ALA A 2 7.95 2.19 0.95
N CYS A 3 9.00 2.71 1.57
CA CYS A 3 10.39 2.33 1.28
C CYS A 3 10.83 1.02 1.96
N ASP A 4 9.97 0.44 2.79
CA ASP A 4 10.23 -0.64 3.74
C ASP A 4 9.70 -2.01 3.27
N LEU A 5 9.23 -2.07 2.01
CA LEU A 5 8.71 -3.27 1.33
C LEU A 5 9.74 -3.83 0.33
N PRO A 6 10.65 -4.74 0.73
CA PRO A 6 11.78 -5.17 -0.11
C PRO A 6 11.40 -6.15 -1.22
N ASN A 7 10.25 -6.84 -1.10
CA ASN A 7 9.90 -7.98 -1.95
C ASN A 7 9.02 -7.60 -3.16
N LEU A 8 8.96 -6.30 -3.48
CA LEU A 8 8.12 -5.81 -4.58
C LEU A 8 8.74 -6.13 -5.92
N THR A 9 7.90 -6.50 -6.88
CA THR A 9 8.31 -6.86 -8.24
C THR A 9 7.76 -5.86 -9.23
N SER A 10 8.46 -5.64 -10.36
CA SER A 10 7.97 -4.74 -11.41
C SER A 10 6.60 -5.13 -11.95
N PRO A 11 6.27 -6.43 -12.19
CA PRO A 11 4.92 -6.83 -12.58
C PRO A 11 3.84 -6.40 -11.58
N LEU A 12 4.11 -6.53 -10.27
CA LEU A 12 3.19 -6.08 -9.24
C LEU A 12 3.02 -4.55 -9.26
N LEU A 13 4.12 -3.80 -9.35
CA LEU A 13 4.07 -2.34 -9.43
C LEU A 13 3.30 -1.86 -10.66
N ASN A 14 3.50 -2.51 -11.81
CA ASN A 14 2.76 -2.21 -13.03
C ASN A 14 1.26 -2.49 -12.89
N ALA A 15 0.88 -3.59 -12.22
CA ALA A 15 -0.53 -3.90 -11.96
C ALA A 15 -1.18 -2.86 -11.03
N ILE A 16 -0.46 -2.40 -10.00
CA ILE A 16 -0.94 -1.34 -9.09
C ILE A 16 -1.10 -0.02 -9.85
N ALA A 17 -0.11 0.33 -10.68
CA ALA A 17 -0.05 1.60 -11.42
C ALA A 17 -0.96 1.65 -12.66
N ALA A 18 -1.65 0.56 -13.01
CA ALA A 18 -2.59 0.57 -14.13
C ALA A 18 -3.65 1.68 -13.95
N PRO A 19 -4.16 2.29 -15.03
CA PRO A 19 -5.10 3.40 -14.94
C PRO A 19 -6.27 3.14 -13.99
N LEU A 20 -6.72 4.20 -13.34
CA LEU A 20 -7.85 4.19 -12.41
C LEU A 20 -8.95 5.11 -12.90
N PRO A 21 -10.23 4.76 -12.67
CA PRO A 21 -11.31 5.70 -12.84
C PRO A 21 -11.18 6.87 -11.85
N PRO A 22 -11.83 8.02 -12.10
CA PRO A 22 -11.85 9.14 -11.16
C PRO A 22 -12.39 8.72 -9.79
N ARG A 23 -11.85 9.30 -8.71
CA ARG A 23 -12.22 9.05 -7.32
C ARG A 23 -11.96 7.63 -6.82
N HIS A 24 -11.17 6.85 -7.55
CA HIS A 24 -10.78 5.50 -7.15
C HIS A 24 -9.38 5.48 -6.53
N ALA A 25 -9.18 4.55 -5.61
CA ALA A 25 -7.88 4.12 -5.16
C ALA A 25 -7.76 2.61 -5.36
N ARG A 26 -6.60 2.13 -5.78
CA ARG A 26 -6.28 0.71 -5.81
C ARG A 26 -5.29 0.38 -4.73
N LEU A 27 -5.71 -0.48 -3.81
CA LEU A 27 -4.94 -0.88 -2.65
C LEU A 27 -4.60 -2.35 -2.68
N THR A 28 -3.48 -2.71 -2.06
CA THR A 28 -3.07 -4.10 -1.97
C THR A 28 -3.54 -4.76 -0.67
N THR A 29 -3.85 -6.05 -0.77
CA THR A 29 -4.19 -6.91 0.37
C THR A 29 -3.77 -8.34 0.07
N ASP A 30 -3.40 -9.13 1.07
CA ASP A 30 -3.28 -10.59 0.91
C ASP A 30 -4.57 -11.34 1.33
N GLY A 31 -5.59 -10.58 1.76
CA GLY A 31 -6.85 -11.06 2.32
C GLY A 31 -6.85 -11.19 3.84
N ILE A 32 -5.73 -10.97 4.50
CA ILE A 32 -5.61 -10.90 5.97
C ILE A 32 -5.27 -9.46 6.37
N GLN A 33 -4.25 -8.88 5.74
CA GLN A 33 -3.79 -7.52 5.96
C GLN A 33 -4.04 -6.64 4.73
N GLN A 34 -4.28 -5.37 4.99
CA GLN A 34 -4.40 -4.32 3.98
C GLN A 34 -3.14 -3.47 4.04
N GLN A 35 -2.55 -3.16 2.88
CA GLN A 35 -1.35 -2.34 2.80
C GLN A 35 -1.61 -1.06 2.01
N PRO A 36 -2.10 0.02 2.66
CA PRO A 36 -2.48 1.24 1.97
C PRO A 36 -1.29 2.06 1.46
N LEU A 37 -0.07 1.78 1.92
CA LEU A 37 1.13 2.45 1.43
C LEU A 37 1.73 1.78 0.17
N LEU A 38 1.18 0.63 -0.21
CA LEU A 38 1.36 -0.02 -1.51
C LEU A 38 0.05 0.09 -2.30
N ALA A 39 -0.13 1.24 -2.94
CA ALA A 39 -1.39 1.63 -3.57
C ALA A 39 -1.15 2.62 -4.71
N SER A 40 -2.17 2.74 -5.57
CA SER A 40 -2.32 3.82 -6.52
C SER A 40 -3.54 4.65 -6.14
N TYR A 41 -3.42 5.97 -6.18
CA TYR A 41 -4.48 6.91 -5.83
C TYR A 41 -4.81 7.76 -7.04
N GLY A 42 -6.11 7.88 -7.37
CA GLY A 42 -6.57 8.81 -8.40
C GLY A 42 -6.11 10.24 -8.12
N ALA A 43 -5.71 10.96 -9.17
CA ALA A 43 -5.16 12.31 -9.05
C ALA A 43 -6.15 13.31 -8.41
N ASP A 44 -7.45 13.07 -8.56
CA ASP A 44 -8.52 13.88 -8.02
C ASP A 44 -8.78 13.65 -6.52
N LEU A 45 -8.15 12.64 -5.91
CA LEU A 45 -8.25 12.39 -4.47
C LEU A 45 -7.40 13.34 -3.61
N ALA A 46 -6.44 14.07 -4.22
CA ALA A 46 -5.54 14.96 -3.49
C ALA A 46 -6.29 16.03 -2.69
N ALA A 47 -7.32 16.65 -3.29
CA ALA A 47 -8.12 17.66 -2.61
C ALA A 47 -8.89 17.09 -1.41
N ALA A 48 -9.49 15.91 -1.56
CA ALA A 48 -10.20 15.22 -0.50
C ALA A 48 -9.25 14.78 0.64
N LEU A 49 -8.04 14.33 0.30
CA LEU A 49 -7.01 13.99 1.28
C LEU A 49 -6.57 15.21 2.08
N HIS A 50 -6.30 16.34 1.41
CA HIS A 50 -5.93 17.59 2.07
C HIS A 50 -7.00 18.06 3.06
N GLN A 51 -8.28 18.00 2.68
CA GLN A 51 -9.39 18.35 3.57
C GLN A 51 -9.46 17.42 4.79
N ALA A 52 -9.29 16.10 4.60
CA ALA A 52 -9.26 15.14 5.69
C ALA A 52 -8.09 15.43 6.66
N VAL A 53 -6.90 15.71 6.13
CA VAL A 53 -5.73 16.07 6.92
C VAL A 53 -5.97 17.37 7.71
N ALA A 54 -6.57 18.39 7.09
CA ALA A 54 -6.92 19.64 7.76
C ALA A 54 -7.96 19.44 8.87
N ALA A 55 -8.89 18.50 8.69
CA ALA A 55 -9.86 18.09 9.70
C ALA A 55 -9.27 17.19 10.81
N GLY A 56 -7.96 16.94 10.82
CA GLY A 56 -7.28 16.14 11.84
C GLY A 56 -7.32 14.63 11.59
N VAL A 57 -7.78 14.16 10.43
CA VAL A 57 -7.72 12.73 10.09
C VAL A 57 -6.25 12.33 9.90
N ARG A 58 -5.82 11.31 10.65
CA ARG A 58 -4.46 10.75 10.62
C ARG A 58 -4.42 9.25 10.36
N SER A 59 -5.57 8.58 10.45
CA SER A 59 -5.68 7.16 10.16
C SER A 59 -6.27 6.95 8.78
N PHE A 60 -5.57 6.18 7.96
CA PHE A 60 -6.09 5.77 6.66
C PHE A 60 -7.42 5.01 6.77
N ARG A 61 -7.62 4.23 7.84
CA ARG A 61 -8.88 3.51 8.10
C ARG A 61 -10.07 4.46 8.29
N GLN A 62 -9.84 5.70 8.72
CA GLN A 62 -10.88 6.72 8.84
C GLN A 62 -11.16 7.43 7.51
N TRP A 63 -10.15 7.53 6.64
CA TRP A 63 -10.28 8.19 5.34
C TRP A 63 -10.89 7.27 4.27
N LEU A 64 -10.52 5.99 4.29
CA LEU A 64 -10.92 4.97 3.32
C LEU A 64 -12.41 4.86 3.02
N PRO A 65 -13.32 4.85 4.02
CA PRO A 65 -14.74 4.63 3.76
C PRO A 65 -15.38 5.69 2.85
N GLY A 66 -14.73 6.84 2.66
CA GLY A 66 -15.18 7.90 1.74
C GLY A 66 -14.70 7.72 0.28
N LEU A 67 -13.98 6.65 -0.03
CA LEU A 67 -13.37 6.39 -1.34
C LEU A 67 -13.97 5.16 -2.03
N GLN A 68 -13.92 5.14 -3.36
CA GLN A 68 -14.10 3.89 -4.11
C GLN A 68 -12.78 3.13 -4.13
N VAL A 69 -12.76 1.92 -3.58
CA VAL A 69 -11.53 1.14 -3.41
C VAL A 69 -11.57 -0.13 -4.24
N GLU A 70 -10.59 -0.27 -5.12
CA GLU A 70 -10.27 -1.53 -5.79
C GLU A 70 -9.22 -2.29 -4.97
N TRP A 71 -9.55 -3.48 -4.48
CA TRP A 71 -8.61 -4.32 -3.74
C TRP A 71 -7.87 -5.26 -4.70
N LEU A 72 -6.57 -5.03 -4.88
CA LEU A 72 -5.67 -5.93 -5.59
C LEU A 72 -5.13 -6.98 -4.62
N ARG A 73 -5.49 -8.25 -4.86
CA ARG A 73 -4.97 -9.35 -4.05
C ARG A 73 -3.55 -9.71 -4.45
N VAL A 74 -2.66 -9.82 -3.48
CA VAL A 74 -1.23 -10.14 -3.67
C VAL A 74 -0.78 -11.23 -2.71
N PRO A 75 0.33 -11.94 -2.99
CA PRO A 75 0.91 -12.88 -2.02
C PRO A 75 1.36 -12.15 -0.74
N SER A 76 1.17 -12.78 0.43
CA SER A 76 1.61 -12.22 1.72
C SER A 76 3.11 -11.91 1.76
N THR A 77 3.93 -12.67 1.02
CA THR A 77 5.38 -12.44 0.90
C THR A 77 5.72 -11.08 0.29
N ALA A 78 4.85 -10.52 -0.56
CA ALA A 78 5.03 -9.20 -1.14
C ALA A 78 4.72 -8.06 -0.16
N LEU A 79 3.99 -8.34 0.93
CA LEU A 79 3.57 -7.38 1.95
C LEU A 79 4.41 -7.44 3.23
N VAL A 80 5.48 -8.23 3.25
CA VAL A 80 6.43 -8.26 4.36
C VAL A 80 7.12 -6.91 4.45
N ASN A 81 7.00 -6.27 5.61
CA ASN A 81 7.57 -4.96 5.91
C ASN A 81 8.76 -5.10 6.87
N LEU A 82 9.84 -4.36 6.61
CA LEU A 82 10.99 -4.21 7.51
C LEU A 82 10.83 -2.96 8.37
N ASN A 83 10.15 -3.08 9.51
CA ASN A 83 9.87 -1.96 10.41
C ASN A 83 11.03 -1.67 11.38
N HIS A 84 11.85 -2.68 11.65
CA HIS A 84 12.94 -2.61 12.62
C HIS A 84 14.26 -3.16 12.05
N PRO A 85 15.42 -2.77 12.60
CA PRO A 85 16.71 -3.30 12.16
C PRO A 85 16.80 -4.83 12.19
N GLN A 86 16.18 -5.48 13.18
CA GLN A 86 16.16 -6.95 13.26
C GLN A 86 15.44 -7.63 12.09
N ASP A 87 14.46 -6.96 11.48
CA ASP A 87 13.73 -7.52 10.33
C ASP A 87 14.67 -7.66 9.13
N LEU A 88 15.57 -6.70 8.94
CA LEU A 88 16.58 -6.75 7.89
C LEU A 88 17.56 -7.92 8.08
N ILE A 89 17.98 -8.18 9.33
CA ILE A 89 18.87 -9.30 9.66
C ILE A 89 18.19 -10.64 9.34
N ALA A 90 16.92 -10.81 9.75
CA ALA A 90 16.16 -12.02 9.49
C ALA A 90 16.06 -12.35 7.98
N THR A 91 16.03 -11.34 7.11
CA THR A 91 16.03 -11.55 5.65
C THR A 91 17.37 -11.99 5.04
N HIS A 92 18.49 -11.76 5.74
CA HIS A 92 19.82 -12.21 5.29
C HIS A 92 20.07 -13.68 5.63
N ASP A 93 19.64 -14.12 6.82
CA ASP A 93 19.83 -15.51 7.27
C ASP A 93 19.04 -16.52 6.42
N HIS A 94 17.93 -16.10 5.81
CA HIS A 94 17.14 -16.96 4.91
C HIS A 94 17.71 -17.07 3.49
N LYS A 95 18.80 -16.35 3.16
CA LYS A 95 19.44 -16.37 1.84
C LYS A 95 20.75 -17.17 1.78
N HIS A 96 21.19 -17.75 2.89
CA HIS A 96 22.38 -18.60 2.95
C HIS A 96 22.00 -20.04 3.37
N PRO A 97 21.92 -21.00 2.44
CA PRO A 97 22.14 -22.41 2.78
C PRO A 97 23.61 -22.69 3.14
#